data_AF-A0AA43LA74-F1
#
_entry.id   AF-A0AA43LA74-F1
#
_cell.length_a   1.000
_cell.length_b   1.000
_cell.length_c   1.000
_cell.angle_alpha   90.00
_cell.angle_beta   90.00
_cell.angle_gamma   90.00
#
_symmetry.space_group_name_H-M   'P 1'
#
loop_
_entity.id
_entity.type
_entity.pdbx_description
1 polymer ?
#
loop_
_entity_poly.entity_id
_entity_poly.type
_entity_poly.pdbx_seq_one_letter_code
_entity_poly.pdbx_strand_id
1 'polypeptide(L)' 'MVIIKKLELALDLTRPAEELVEAIVTVLEFYPGRQFEILQQVDHIVGEMLAALQPMVGEESEPEAKENDDIP' A
#
# COMPACT_ATOMS: atom_id res chain seq x y z
N MET A 1 -20.84 25.50 -6.07
CA MET A 1 -21.67 24.41 -5.50
C MET A 1 -20.85 23.13 -5.57
N VAL A 2 -20.42 22.60 -4.42
CA VAL A 2 -19.64 21.35 -4.39
C VAL A 2 -20.64 20.20 -4.40
N ILE A 3 -20.66 19.42 -5.47
CA ILE A 3 -21.50 18.22 -5.56
C ILE A 3 -20.74 17.09 -4.85
N ILE A 4 -21.20 16.73 -3.65
CA ILE A 4 -20.69 15.55 -2.95
C ILE A 4 -21.35 14.33 -3.59
N LYS A 5 -20.57 13.49 -4.28
CA LYS A 5 -21.03 12.17 -4.72
C LYS A 5 -20.85 11.19 -3.56
N LYS A 6 -21.95 10.66 -3.01
CA LYS A 6 -21.93 9.63 -1.96
C LYS A 6 -22.16 8.26 -2.62
N LEU A 7 -21.30 7.30 -2.30
CA LEU A 7 -21.45 5.90 -2.68
C LEU A 7 -21.57 5.07 -1.40
N GLU A 8 -22.56 4.18 -1.33
CA GLU A 8 -22.72 3.22 -0.23
C GLU A 8 -22.47 1.81 -0.79
N LEU A 9 -21.52 1.09 -0.21
CA LEU A 9 -21.13 -0.28 -0.61
C LEU A 9 -21.38 -1.24 0.56
N ALA A 10 -21.99 -2.38 0.28
CA ALA A 10 -22.03 -3.51 1.18
C ALA A 10 -20.94 -4.49 0.73
N LEU A 11 -20.05 -4.89 1.65
CA LEU A 11 -18.90 -5.75 1.35
C LEU A 11 -19.05 -7.10 2.05
N ASP A 12 -18.83 -8.19 1.32
CA ASP A 12 -18.75 -9.53 1.89
C ASP A 12 -17.36 -9.82 2.47
N LEU A 13 -17.22 -9.67 3.79
CA LEU A 13 -15.95 -9.87 4.48
C LEU A 13 -15.45 -11.33 4.48
N THR A 14 -16.22 -12.29 3.95
CA THR A 14 -15.70 -13.66 3.74
C THR A 14 -14.73 -13.73 2.56
N ARG A 15 -14.73 -12.73 1.67
CA ARG A 15 -13.91 -12.63 0.44
C ARG A 15 -13.21 -11.27 0.33
N PRO A 16 -12.44 -10.84 1.35
CA PRO A 16 -12.07 -9.44 1.53
C PRO A 16 -11.22 -8.86 0.39
N ALA A 17 -10.32 -9.64 -0.20
CA ALA A 17 -9.49 -9.15 -1.30
C ALA A 17 -10.30 -8.88 -2.57
N GLU A 18 -11.27 -9.74 -2.87
CA GLU A 18 -12.11 -9.64 -4.07
C GLU A 18 -13.09 -8.47 -3.94
N GLU A 19 -13.71 -8.32 -2.77
CA GLU A 19 -14.60 -7.19 -2.47
C GLU A 19 -13.88 -5.83 -2.54
N LEU A 20 -12.63 -5.75 -2.07
CA LEU A 20 -11.82 -4.53 -2.19
C LEU A 20 -11.53 -4.18 -3.65
N VAL A 21 -11.25 -5.18 -4.49
CA VAL A 21 -11.06 -4.96 -5.93
C VAL A 21 -12.35 -4.45 -6.57
N GLU A 22 -13.49 -5.06 -6.28
CA GLU A 22 -14.79 -4.61 -6.81
C GLU A 22 -15.15 -3.19 -6.35
N ALA A 23 -14.89 -2.86 -5.07
CA ALA A 23 -15.09 -1.51 -4.54
C ALA A 23 -14.22 -0.47 -5.28
N ILE A 24 -12.94 -0.79 -5.52
CA ILE A 24 -12.04 0.09 -6.28
C ILE A 24 -12.57 0.28 -7.70
N VAL A 25 -12.90 -0.81 -8.41
CA VAL A 25 -13.44 -0.74 -9.78
C VAL A 25 -14.69 0.15 -9.83
N THR A 26 -15.64 -0.07 -8.92
CA THR A 26 -16.87 0.72 -8.82
C THR A 26 -16.57 2.20 -8.64
N VAL A 27 -15.63 2.56 -7.76
CA VAL A 27 -15.22 3.96 -7.57
C VAL A 27 -14.64 4.55 -8.85
N LEU A 28 -13.77 3.83 -9.56
CA LEU A 28 -13.10 4.32 -10.76
C LEU A 28 -14.07 4.65 -11.90
N GLU A 29 -15.21 3.96 -12.00
CA GLU A 29 -16.26 4.25 -12.98
C GLU A 29 -16.87 5.66 -12.80
N PHE A 30 -16.86 6.21 -11.58
CA PHE A 30 -17.34 7.57 -11.31
C PHE A 30 -16.34 8.68 -11.68
N TYR A 31 -15.08 8.31 -11.96
CA TYR A 31 -13.97 9.23 -12.24
C TYR A 31 -13.23 8.89 -13.55
N PRO A 32 -13.93 8.90 -14.71
CA PRO A 32 -13.29 8.66 -15.99
C PRO A 32 -12.21 9.72 -16.28
N GLY A 33 -11.05 9.28 -16.76
CA GLY A 33 -9.88 10.12 -17.05
C GLY A 33 -8.93 10.32 -15.86
N ARG A 34 -9.31 9.89 -14.65
CA ARG A 34 -8.44 9.95 -13.45
C ARG A 34 -8.09 8.58 -12.89
N GLN A 35 -8.37 7.50 -13.64
CA GLN A 35 -8.24 6.15 -13.09
C GLN A 35 -6.79 5.82 -12.71
N PHE A 36 -5.83 6.19 -13.56
CA PHE A 36 -4.41 5.96 -13.30
C PHE A 36 -3.92 6.70 -12.04
N GLU A 37 -4.29 7.98 -11.90
CA GLU A 37 -3.94 8.82 -10.75
C GLU A 37 -4.48 8.22 -9.44
N ILE A 38 -5.75 7.77 -9.45
CA ILE A 38 -6.39 7.16 -8.28
C ILE A 38 -5.73 5.82 -7.95
N LEU A 39 -5.52 4.95 -8.95
CA LEU A 39 -4.87 3.66 -8.74
C LEU A 39 -3.45 3.79 -8.22
N GLN A 40 -2.67 4.77 -8.68
CA GLN A 40 -1.33 5.03 -8.19
C GLN A 40 -1.32 5.45 -6.71
N GLN A 41 -2.29 6.26 -6.28
CA GLN A 41 -2.44 6.64 -4.87
C GLN A 41 -2.82 5.43 -4.00
N VAL A 42 -3.74 4.59 -4.49
CA VAL A 42 -4.14 3.36 -3.79
C VAL A 42 -2.96 2.40 -3.66
N ASP A 43 -2.21 2.18 -4.75
CA ASP A 43 -1.01 1.33 -4.78
C ASP A 43 0.02 1.78 -3.74
N HIS A 44 0.32 3.08 -3.70
CA HIS A 44 1.27 3.64 -2.74
C HIS A 44 0.85 3.39 -1.28
N ILE A 45 -0.41 3.67 -0.94
CA ILE A 45 -0.94 3.48 0.42
C ILE A 45 -0.92 2.00 0.81
N VAL A 46 -1.33 1.11 -0.09
CA VAL A 46 -1.29 -0.34 0.14
C VAL A 46 0.16 -0.81 0.35
N GLY A 47 1.10 -0.31 -0.45
CA GLY A 47 2.52 -0.58 -0.31
C GLY A 47 3.06 -0.16 1.06
N GLU A 48 2.70 1.03 1.55
CA GLU A 48 3.08 1.48 2.90
C GLU A 48 2.49 0.60 3.99
N MET A 49 1.21 0.20 3.87
CA MET A 49 0.57 -0.72 4.81
C MET A 49 1.28 -2.08 4.83
N LEU A 50 1.63 -2.60 3.66
CA LEU A 50 2.39 -3.85 3.55
C LEU A 50 3.78 -3.72 4.17
N ALA A 51 4.48 -2.61 3.93
CA ALA A 51 5.78 -2.35 4.54
C ALA A 51 5.70 -2.28 6.08
N ALA A 52 4.66 -1.67 6.63
CA ALA A 52 4.42 -1.61 8.08
C ALA A 52 4.08 -2.97 8.71
N LEU A 53 3.53 -3.90 7.92
CA LEU A 53 3.20 -5.25 8.34
C LEU A 53 4.35 -6.25 8.13
N GLN A 54 5.38 -5.88 7.37
CA GLN A 54 6.58 -6.71 7.30
C GLN A 54 7.22 -6.73 8.68
N PRO A 55 7.43 -7.92 9.28
CA PRO A 55 8.28 -8.01 10.46
C PRO A 55 9.65 -7.42 10.09
N MET A 56 10.29 -6.72 11.03
CA MET A 56 11.65 -6.18 10.89
C MET A 56 12.66 -7.33 10.70
N VAL A 57 12.60 -8.05 9.58
CA VAL A 57 13.62 -9.02 9.15
C VAL A 57 14.68 -8.19 8.45
N GLY A 58 15.43 -7.44 9.26
CA GLY A 58 16.40 -6.46 8.78
C GLY A 58 17.15 -5.68 9.86
N GLU A 59 16.94 -6.00 11.14
CA GLU A 59 17.84 -5.63 12.24
C GLU A 59 18.55 -6.88 12.77
N GLU A 60 19.10 -7.71 11.88
CA GLU A 60 20.30 -8.47 12.22
C GLU A 60 21.50 -7.70 11.68
N SER A 61 22.02 -6.88 12.59
CA SER A 61 23.41 -6.46 12.67
C SER A 61 24.41 -7.33 11.91
N GLU A 62 25.13 -6.73 10.96
CA GLU A 62 26.55 -7.02 10.82
C GLU A 62 27.35 -5.76 11.25
N PRO A 63 28.30 -5.92 12.18
CA PRO A 63 29.01 -4.82 12.81
C PRO A 63 29.99 -4.16 11.84
N GLU A 64 30.22 -2.86 12.06
CA GLU A 64 31.38 -2.15 11.55
C GLU A 64 32.66 -2.96 11.84
N ALA A 65 33.24 -3.58 10.82
CA ALA A 65 34.62 -4.05 10.89
C ALA A 65 35.56 -2.83 10.79
N LYS A 66 35.72 -2.12 11.92
CA LYS A 66 36.91 -1.34 12.20
C LYS A 66 37.69 -2.07 13.30
N GLU A 67 38.70 -2.83 12.90
CA GLU A 67 39.89 -2.99 13.75
C GLU A 67 41.12 -3.09 12.86
N ASN A 68 41.98 -2.08 12.99
CA ASN A 68 43.38 -2.11 12.57
C ASN A 68 44.12 -3.12 13.46
N ASP A 69 45.10 -3.86 12.93
CA ASP A 69 46.51 -3.65 13.30
C ASP A 69 47.45 -4.73 12.71
N ASP A 70 48.65 -4.25 12.41
CA ASP A 70 49.95 -4.92 12.41
C ASP A 70 50.32 -6.02 11.39
N ILE A 71 51.05 -5.55 10.36
CA ILE A 71 52.43 -5.95 9.95
C ILE A 71 52.97 -7.26 10.55
N PRO A 72 53.47 -8.17 9.69
CA PRO A 72 54.93 -8.41 9.64
C PRO A 72 55.57 -8.08 8.29
#